data_AF-A0A0C5WI00-F1
#
_entry.id   AF-A0A0C5WI00-F1
#
_cell.length_a   1.000
_cell.length_b   1.000
_cell.length_c   1.000
_cell.angle_alpha   90.00
_cell.angle_beta   90.00
_cell.angle_gamma   90.00
#
_symmetry.space_group_name_H-M   'P 1'
#
loop_
_entity.id
_entity.type
_entity.pdbx_description
1 polymer ?
#
loop_
_entity_poly.entity_id
_entity_poly.type
_entity_poly.pdbx_seq_one_letter_code
_entity_poly.pdbx_strand_id
1 'polypeptide(L)'
;MSEKVNASAHIAHISEDFFFDCQKKTLFTSAGNLSLNRAEKGVLYKLITLSPKMVSKEELIAAGWARKEVAETSLFQTIRTLRIKLKEEKVGQVIELVPRLGYKIKIKRFLTREQLHSVTSIPKPPAKKRKKQAKPYILISLLLAVCALFAVYFTADRTIDYKYKLINDKKNNTFIFLSMKQDDFDSLLQTTALFFKPTNLTNTLMFIHKLDEEFSIALCTKTPNGCDIDTAHAISFKHSELNTLWQLLDQYLPQIPPLAAMNVLKDNTNLQSGVKSYNIFLEDGDFNTNLSHHFVNQVNDSTWLFTSINYRPNSNQSEYIATSFRGGRAIMKPQSKLPFLITVINYPEYFYWVLSPSDKAKLGIKPPGPLESLTNDFYVDVSQYKSYLLFRQPHLQLWLSEGYGFHWFIKNGSNDNVFNQFIRGEKCSELPIAFDNNQTCPEDP
;
A
#
# COMPACT_ATOMS: atom_id res chain seq x y z
N MET A 1 9.97 9.36 5.31
CA MET A 1 10.76 9.22 6.55
C MET A 1 10.40 7.89 7.21
N SER A 2 11.28 6.90 7.13
CA SER A 2 11.09 5.59 7.78
C SER A 2 11.17 5.77 9.29
N GLU A 3 10.08 5.47 9.98
CA GLU A 3 10.07 5.37 11.43
C GLU A 3 11.05 4.25 11.78
N LYS A 4 12.27 4.64 12.19
CA LYS A 4 13.27 3.73 12.70
C LYS A 4 12.58 2.88 13.75
N VAL A 5 12.51 1.56 13.50
CA VAL A 5 12.15 0.54 14.47
C VAL A 5 12.76 0.96 15.81
N ASN A 6 11.90 1.31 16.77
CA ASN A 6 12.32 1.75 18.09
C ASN A 6 13.35 0.75 18.60
N ALA A 7 14.59 1.22 18.81
CA ALA A 7 15.75 0.44 19.20
C ALA A 7 15.64 -0.17 20.63
N SER A 8 14.42 -0.31 21.15
CA SER A 8 14.07 -0.83 22.47
C SER A 8 13.13 -2.05 22.43
N ALA A 9 12.47 -2.33 21.31
CA ALA A 9 11.56 -3.47 21.17
C ALA A 9 12.30 -4.68 20.55
N HIS A 10 12.84 -5.55 21.40
CA HIS A 10 13.66 -6.69 20.98
C HIS A 10 13.05 -8.07 21.28
N ILE A 11 11.82 -8.12 21.79
CA ILE A 11 11.17 -9.39 22.16
C ILE A 11 9.92 -9.58 21.31
N ALA A 12 9.91 -10.62 20.47
CA ALA A 12 8.73 -10.98 19.69
C ALA A 12 7.78 -11.83 20.54
N HIS A 13 6.52 -11.42 20.65
CA HIS A 13 5.44 -12.21 21.24
C HIS A 13 4.80 -13.06 20.12
N ILE A 14 5.12 -14.36 20.12
CA ILE A 14 4.76 -15.29 19.03
C ILE A 14 3.34 -15.83 19.23
N SER A 15 3.08 -16.41 20.41
CA SER A 15 1.76 -16.90 20.84
C SER A 15 1.62 -16.71 22.35
N GLU A 16 0.49 -17.10 22.95
CA GLU A 16 0.13 -16.74 24.35
C GLU A 16 1.27 -16.89 25.37
N ASP A 17 2.04 -17.98 25.27
CA ASP A 17 3.11 -18.27 26.22
C ASP A 17 4.51 -18.16 25.62
N PHE A 18 4.65 -17.88 24.32
CA PHE A 18 5.93 -17.99 23.62
C PHE A 18 6.50 -16.63 23.21
N PHE A 19 7.73 -16.39 23.65
CA PHE A 19 8.47 -15.16 23.42
C PHE A 19 9.84 -15.46 22.84
N PHE A 20 10.33 -14.60 21.95
CA PHE A 20 11.66 -14.74 21.36
C PHE A 20 12.44 -13.44 21.51
N ASP A 21 13.59 -13.52 22.21
CA ASP A 21 14.52 -12.40 22.34
C ASP A 21 15.41 -12.34 21.09
N CYS A 22 15.22 -11.31 20.27
CA CYS A 22 15.95 -11.13 19.01
C CYS A 22 17.45 -10.84 19.23
N GLN A 23 17.84 -10.23 20.36
CA GLN A 23 19.24 -9.96 20.67
C GLN A 23 19.96 -11.24 21.08
N LYS A 24 19.35 -11.99 22.00
CA LYS A 24 19.94 -13.24 22.52
C LYS A 24 19.72 -14.45 21.60
N LYS A 25 18.79 -14.33 20.65
CA LYS A 25 18.30 -15.42 19.79
C LYS A 25 17.83 -16.63 20.61
N THR A 26 17.04 -16.34 21.65
CA THR A 26 16.51 -17.33 22.59
C THR A 26 15.00 -17.33 22.59
N LEU A 27 14.42 -18.52 22.43
CA LEU A 27 13.00 -18.77 22.64
C LEU A 27 12.75 -19.09 24.11
N PHE A 28 11.73 -18.50 24.71
CA PHE A 28 11.39 -18.72 26.11
C PHE A 28 9.88 -18.59 26.35
N THR A 29 9.46 -19.10 27.49
CA THR A 29 8.09 -19.03 28.02
C THR A 29 8.12 -18.48 29.44
N SER A 30 6.95 -18.29 30.04
CA SER A 30 6.83 -18.02 31.48
C SER A 30 7.49 -19.10 32.35
N ALA A 31 7.57 -20.34 31.85
CA ALA A 31 8.17 -21.48 32.55
C ALA A 31 9.70 -21.60 32.37
N GLY A 32 10.30 -20.87 31.43
CA GLY A 32 11.75 -20.89 31.20
C GLY A 32 12.16 -20.89 29.72
N ASN A 33 13.47 -21.04 29.49
CA ASN A 33 14.07 -21.01 28.16
C ASN A 33 13.90 -22.34 27.41
N LEU A 34 13.57 -22.28 26.13
CA LEU A 34 13.55 -23.42 25.22
C LEU A 34 14.86 -23.49 24.43
N SER A 35 15.51 -24.65 24.45
CA SER A 35 16.75 -24.86 23.71
C SER A 35 16.49 -24.91 22.20
N LEU A 36 17.20 -24.07 21.46
CA LEU A 36 17.22 -24.07 20.00
C LEU A 36 18.63 -24.41 19.51
N ASN A 37 18.73 -25.28 18.50
CA ASN A 37 19.99 -25.53 17.81
C ASN A 37 20.36 -24.34 16.90
N ARG A 38 21.57 -24.36 16.34
CA ARG A 38 22.07 -23.24 15.51
C ARG A 38 21.18 -22.93 14.30
N ALA A 39 20.71 -23.95 13.59
CA ALA A 39 19.87 -23.78 12.41
C ALA A 39 18.48 -23.26 12.79
N GLU A 40 17.87 -23.83 13.82
CA GLU A 40 16.60 -23.38 14.39
C GLU A 40 16.67 -21.91 14.81
N LYS A 41 17.74 -21.49 15.50
CA LYS A 41 17.96 -20.09 15.88
C LYS A 41 18.04 -19.18 14.66
N GLY A 42 18.81 -19.58 13.63
CA GLY A 42 18.98 -18.80 12.40
C GLY A 42 17.67 -18.63 11.64
N VAL A 43 16.96 -19.74 11.43
CA VAL A 43 15.67 -19.78 10.73
C VAL A 43 14.60 -18.98 11.48
N LEU A 44 14.43 -19.22 12.78
CA LEU A 44 13.43 -18.52 13.59
C LEU A 44 13.72 -17.02 13.70
N TYR A 45 14.98 -16.64 13.90
CA TYR A 45 15.39 -15.24 13.92
C TYR A 45 15.08 -14.53 12.61
N LYS A 46 15.41 -15.16 11.46
CA LYS A 46 15.17 -14.57 10.14
C LYS A 46 13.67 -14.41 9.85
N LEU A 47 12.86 -15.42 10.19
CA LEU A 47 11.40 -15.35 10.10
C LEU A 47 10.83 -14.20 10.94
N ILE A 48 11.26 -14.07 12.20
CA ILE A 48 10.75 -13.03 13.11
C ILE A 48 11.17 -11.64 12.66
N THR A 49 12.43 -11.46 12.27
CA THR A 49 12.98 -10.15 11.88
C THR A 49 12.30 -9.61 10.61
N LEU A 50 11.88 -10.51 9.72
CA LEU A 50 11.16 -10.15 8.50
C LEU A 50 9.64 -10.22 8.63
N SER A 51 9.09 -10.62 9.78
CA SER A 51 7.65 -10.69 9.98
C SER A 51 6.99 -9.31 9.83
N PRO A 52 5.83 -9.20 9.16
CA PRO A 52 4.96 -10.27 8.65
C PRO A 52 5.32 -10.80 7.25
N LYS A 53 6.44 -10.36 6.66
CA LYS A 53 6.88 -10.73 5.30
C LYS A 53 7.20 -12.24 5.23
N MET A 54 6.97 -12.83 4.06
CA MET A 54 7.39 -14.20 3.75
C MET A 54 8.87 -14.21 3.39
N VAL A 55 9.56 -15.28 3.80
CA VAL A 55 10.99 -15.49 3.58
C VAL A 55 11.16 -16.69 2.66
N SER A 56 12.00 -16.54 1.62
CA SER A 56 12.20 -17.61 0.64
C SER A 56 12.91 -18.81 1.27
N LYS A 57 12.80 -19.98 0.63
CA LYS A 57 13.50 -21.18 1.13
C LYS A 57 15.01 -21.00 1.12
N GLU A 58 15.54 -20.35 0.08
CA GLU A 58 16.97 -20.09 -0.11
C GLU A 58 17.49 -19.16 1.00
N GLU A 59 16.75 -18.10 1.33
CA GLU A 59 17.11 -17.18 2.41
C GLU A 59 17.10 -17.86 3.78
N LEU A 60 16.14 -18.75 4.03
CA LEU A 60 16.06 -19.51 5.29
C LEU A 60 17.18 -20.56 5.39
N ILE A 61 17.54 -21.20 4.29
CA ILE A 61 18.69 -22.11 4.22
C ILE A 61 19.98 -21.33 4.50
N ALA A 62 20.18 -20.18 3.85
CA ALA A 62 21.33 -19.32 4.11
C ALA A 62 21.40 -18.84 5.57
N ALA A 63 20.25 -18.53 6.18
CA ALA A 63 20.17 -18.11 7.58
C ALA A 63 20.49 -19.23 8.58
N GLY A 64 19.98 -20.45 8.35
CA GLY A 64 20.22 -21.60 9.21
C GLY A 64 21.61 -22.22 9.05
N TRP A 65 22.16 -22.17 7.84
CA TRP A 65 23.38 -22.88 7.44
C TRP A 65 24.34 -21.99 6.62
N ALA A 66 24.66 -20.80 7.12
CA ALA A 66 25.49 -19.79 6.44
C ALA A 66 26.86 -20.24 5.86
N ARG A 67 27.35 -21.45 6.17
CA ARG A 67 28.61 -22.00 5.66
C ARG A 67 28.48 -23.45 5.16
N LYS A 68 27.27 -23.95 4.95
CA LYS A 68 27.02 -25.32 4.53
C LYS A 68 25.91 -25.35 3.49
N GLU A 69 26.16 -26.00 2.36
CA GLU A 69 25.10 -26.36 1.44
C GLU A 69 24.28 -27.50 2.06
N VAL A 70 22.97 -27.29 2.15
CA VAL A 70 22.03 -28.29 2.65
C VAL A 70 20.83 -28.37 1.73
N ALA A 71 20.25 -29.56 1.61
CA ALA A 71 19.04 -29.77 0.83
C ALA A 71 17.81 -29.16 1.52
N GLU A 72 16.77 -28.84 0.74
CA GLU A 72 15.49 -28.30 1.24
C GLU A 72 14.85 -29.17 2.34
N THR A 73 15.07 -30.49 2.30
CA THR A 73 14.58 -31.42 3.32
C THR A 73 15.07 -31.06 4.73
N SER A 74 16.26 -30.47 4.85
CA SER A 74 16.81 -30.00 6.14
C SER A 74 16.06 -28.79 6.68
N LEU A 75 15.65 -27.88 5.79
CA LEU A 75 14.78 -26.76 6.14
C LEU A 75 13.42 -27.27 6.60
N PHE A 76 12.81 -28.24 5.89
CA PHE A 76 11.52 -28.81 6.27
C PHE A 76 11.55 -29.47 7.65
N GLN A 77 12.60 -30.23 7.96
CA GLN A 77 12.78 -30.83 9.28
C GLN A 77 12.97 -29.77 10.38
N THR A 78 13.67 -28.68 10.07
CA THR A 78 13.88 -27.56 11.00
C THR A 78 12.58 -26.83 11.28
N ILE A 79 11.79 -26.51 10.24
CA ILE A 79 10.45 -25.91 10.40
C ILE A 79 9.54 -26.84 11.19
N ARG A 80 9.52 -28.14 10.90
CA ARG A 80 8.75 -29.13 11.66
C ARG A 80 9.12 -29.12 13.14
N THR A 81 10.42 -29.09 13.45
CA THR A 81 10.91 -29.07 14.83
C THR A 81 10.53 -27.76 15.54
N LEU A 82 10.62 -26.62 14.85
CA LEU A 82 10.18 -25.33 15.38
C LEU A 82 8.68 -25.32 15.70
N ARG A 83 7.83 -25.86 14.81
CA ARG A 83 6.39 -25.98 15.04
C ARG A 83 6.06 -26.81 16.28
N ILE A 84 6.77 -27.92 16.48
CA ILE A 84 6.64 -28.77 17.68
C ILE A 84 7.03 -27.98 18.94
N LYS A 85 8.17 -27.26 18.90
CA LYS A 85 8.64 -26.47 20.05
C LYS A 85 7.71 -25.30 20.39
N LEU A 86 7.07 -24.72 19.40
CA LEU A 86 6.07 -23.66 19.56
C LEU A 86 4.67 -24.19 19.90
N LYS A 87 4.52 -25.52 20.03
CA LYS A 87 3.25 -26.21 20.33
C LYS A 87 2.12 -25.78 19.38
N GLU A 88 2.38 -25.74 18.07
CA GLU A 88 1.30 -25.55 17.10
C GLU A 88 0.29 -26.69 17.19
N GLU A 89 -0.98 -26.36 17.37
CA GLU A 89 -2.08 -27.34 17.36
C GLU A 89 -2.44 -27.74 15.93
N LYS A 90 -2.34 -26.79 15.00
CA LYS A 90 -2.58 -27.00 13.57
C LYS A 90 -1.36 -26.58 12.78
N VAL A 91 -0.95 -27.42 11.82
CA VAL A 91 0.16 -27.11 10.92
C VAL A 91 -0.11 -25.79 10.21
N GLY A 92 0.80 -24.81 10.38
CA GLY A 92 0.63 -23.49 9.75
C GLY A 92 0.00 -22.43 10.65
N GLN A 93 -0.30 -22.76 11.91
CA GLN A 93 -0.88 -21.82 12.86
C GLN A 93 0.08 -20.67 13.20
N VAL A 94 1.37 -20.97 13.45
CA VAL A 94 2.38 -19.95 13.81
C VAL A 94 3.34 -19.73 12.64
N ILE A 95 3.90 -20.80 12.08
CA ILE A 95 4.78 -20.79 10.91
C ILE A 95 4.00 -21.37 9.74
N GLU A 96 3.55 -20.52 8.82
CA GLU A 96 2.76 -20.88 7.65
C GLU A 96 3.65 -21.14 6.43
N LEU A 97 3.38 -22.21 5.70
CA LEU A 97 3.98 -22.46 4.39
C LEU A 97 3.20 -21.67 3.34
N VAL A 98 3.90 -20.83 2.57
CA VAL A 98 3.35 -20.18 1.39
C VAL A 98 3.78 -21.02 0.17
N PRO A 99 2.84 -21.72 -0.50
CA PRO A 99 3.17 -22.67 -1.56
C PRO A 99 4.07 -22.05 -2.64
N ARG A 100 5.12 -22.78 -3.03
CA ARG A 100 6.13 -22.40 -4.04
C ARG A 100 7.01 -21.18 -3.70
N LEU A 101 6.71 -20.44 -2.64
CA LEU A 101 7.42 -19.20 -2.30
C LEU A 101 8.31 -19.35 -1.08
N GLY A 102 7.84 -19.96 0.01
CA GLY A 102 8.63 -20.06 1.25
C GLY A 102 7.78 -20.14 2.51
N TYR A 103 8.23 -19.49 3.58
CA TYR A 103 7.58 -19.55 4.89
C TYR A 103 7.36 -18.15 5.49
N LYS A 104 6.29 -17.97 6.25
CA LYS A 104 6.05 -16.75 7.06
C LYS A 104 5.75 -17.13 8.50
N ILE A 105 6.10 -16.26 9.44
CA ILE A 105 5.72 -16.41 10.85
C ILE A 105 4.69 -15.36 11.24
N LYS A 106 3.65 -15.79 11.95
CA LYS A 106 2.67 -14.93 12.58
C LYS A 106 3.14 -14.60 13.98
N ILE A 107 3.35 -13.32 14.26
CA ILE A 107 3.63 -12.80 15.61
C ILE A 107 2.48 -11.89 16.01
N LYS A 108 2.17 -11.85 17.31
CA LYS A 108 1.13 -10.95 17.83
C LYS A 108 1.62 -9.50 17.83
N ARG A 109 2.84 -9.26 18.34
CA ARG A 109 3.48 -7.94 18.44
C ARG A 109 4.93 -8.06 18.92
N PHE A 110 5.70 -6.99 18.77
CA PHE A 110 6.97 -6.81 19.49
C PHE A 110 6.74 -6.14 20.84
N LEU A 111 7.56 -6.50 21.83
CA LEU A 111 7.51 -6.03 23.21
C LEU A 111 8.87 -5.46 23.62
N THR A 112 8.83 -4.44 24.48
CA THR A 112 9.98 -4.04 25.31
C THR A 112 10.08 -4.94 26.55
N ARG A 113 11.22 -4.93 27.25
CA ARG A 113 11.39 -5.70 28.50
C ARG A 113 10.39 -5.31 29.58
N GLU A 114 10.06 -4.03 29.68
CA GLU A 114 9.06 -3.52 30.64
C GLU A 114 7.66 -4.06 30.33
N GLN A 115 7.28 -4.10 29.05
CA GLN A 115 6.00 -4.66 28.62
C GLN A 115 5.94 -6.18 28.85
N LEU A 116 7.04 -6.90 28.66
CA LEU A 116 7.10 -8.33 28.97
C LEU A 116 6.77 -8.61 30.44
N HIS A 117 7.29 -7.80 31.38
CA HIS A 117 6.98 -7.96 32.81
C HIS A 117 5.49 -7.76 33.12
N SER A 118 4.80 -6.85 32.43
CA SER A 118 3.35 -6.66 32.59
C SER A 118 2.50 -7.81 32.03
N VAL A 119 3.01 -8.51 31.01
CA VAL A 119 2.32 -9.66 30.39
C VAL A 119 2.57 -10.95 31.18
N THR A 120 3.71 -11.07 31.87
CA THR A 120 4.09 -12.27 32.64
C THR A 120 3.81 -12.20 34.13
N SER A 121 3.41 -11.04 34.67
CA SER A 121 3.09 -10.91 36.10
C SER A 121 1.69 -11.44 36.42
N ILE A 122 1.62 -12.54 37.19
CA ILE A 122 0.41 -12.98 37.90
C ILE A 122 -0.01 -11.85 38.87
N PRO A 123 -1.31 -11.49 38.95
CA PRO A 123 -1.75 -10.42 39.83
C PRO A 123 -1.54 -10.81 41.29
N LYS A 124 -0.59 -10.13 41.97
CA LYS A 124 -0.46 -10.21 43.44
C LYS A 124 -1.65 -9.50 44.10
N PRO A 125 -2.23 -10.06 45.18
CA PRO A 125 -3.32 -9.41 45.89
C PRO A 125 -2.85 -8.06 46.46
N PRO A 126 -3.74 -7.07 46.56
CA PRO A 126 -3.35 -5.71 46.92
C PRO A 126 -2.83 -5.67 48.36
N ALA A 127 -1.57 -5.24 48.51
CA ALA A 127 -0.98 -4.99 49.81
C ALA A 127 -1.72 -3.84 50.52
N LYS A 128 -2.02 -4.06 51.80
CA LYS A 128 -2.81 -3.18 52.68
C LYS A 128 -2.26 -1.75 52.72
N LYS A 129 -3.20 -0.80 52.65
CA LYS A 129 -3.01 0.65 52.81
C LYS A 129 -2.28 1.00 54.11
N ARG A 130 -1.29 1.91 54.03
CA ARG A 130 -0.86 2.76 55.16
C ARG A 130 -0.80 4.23 54.74
N LYS A 131 -0.96 5.07 55.75
CA LYS A 131 -1.61 6.38 55.75
C LYS A 131 -0.81 7.52 55.12
N LYS A 132 -1.58 8.42 54.50
CA LYS A 132 -1.41 9.87 54.27
C LYS A 132 -0.10 10.52 54.76
N GLN A 133 0.71 10.96 53.80
CA GLN A 133 1.43 12.23 53.88
C GLN A 133 1.23 12.99 52.56
N ALA A 134 0.91 14.27 52.66
CA ALA A 134 0.43 15.09 51.56
C ALA A 134 1.59 15.69 50.75
N LYS A 135 1.54 15.42 49.43
CA LYS A 135 1.91 16.25 48.27
C LYS A 135 3.38 16.67 48.11
N PRO A 136 4.05 16.08 47.10
CA PRO A 136 4.24 16.81 45.82
C PRO A 136 3.69 16.06 44.59
N TYR A 137 2.95 14.96 44.79
CA TYR A 137 2.42 14.14 43.69
C TYR A 137 1.36 14.83 42.81
N ILE A 138 0.74 15.92 43.27
CA ILE A 138 -0.25 16.65 42.46
C ILE A 138 0.41 17.30 41.25
N LEU A 139 1.57 17.96 41.43
CA LEU A 139 2.31 18.58 40.32
C LEU A 139 2.78 17.54 39.30
N ILE A 140 3.26 16.38 39.77
CA ILE A 140 3.69 15.29 38.89
C ILE A 140 2.50 14.66 38.15
N SER A 141 1.36 14.47 38.83
CA SER A 141 0.14 13.96 38.18
C SER A 141 -0.44 14.94 37.16
N LEU A 142 -0.34 16.24 37.43
CA LEU A 142 -0.78 17.28 36.49
C LEU A 142 0.16 17.32 35.28
N LEU A 143 1.48 17.21 35.49
CA LEU A 143 2.45 17.16 34.42
C LEU A 143 2.29 15.90 33.56
N LEU A 144 2.05 14.73 34.16
CA LEU A 144 1.75 13.49 33.44
C LEU A 144 0.42 13.57 32.67
N ALA A 145 -0.61 14.20 33.25
CA ALA A 145 -1.88 14.44 32.56
C ALA A 145 -1.71 15.40 31.38
N VAL A 146 -0.91 16.46 31.54
CA VAL A 146 -0.58 17.39 30.45
C VAL A 146 0.27 16.70 29.38
N CYS A 147 1.27 15.89 29.75
CA CYS A 147 2.05 15.10 28.80
C CYS A 147 1.20 14.05 28.08
N ALA A 148 0.26 13.41 28.77
CA ALA A 148 -0.69 12.47 28.17
C ALA A 148 -1.66 13.19 27.22
N LEU A 149 -2.18 14.35 27.59
CA LEU A 149 -3.01 15.19 26.73
C LEU A 149 -2.21 15.72 25.53
N PHE A 150 -0.95 16.09 25.71
CA PHE A 150 -0.06 16.54 24.64
C PHE A 150 0.31 15.39 23.70
N ALA A 151 0.56 14.19 24.24
CA ALA A 151 0.76 12.98 23.45
C ALA A 151 -0.51 12.64 22.66
N VAL A 152 -1.69 12.69 23.28
CA VAL A 152 -2.99 12.50 22.61
C VAL A 152 -3.24 13.59 21.57
N TYR A 153 -2.85 14.84 21.80
CA TYR A 153 -2.99 15.92 20.82
C TYR A 153 -2.05 15.75 19.62
N PHE A 154 -0.84 15.23 19.85
CA PHE A 154 0.11 14.92 18.76
C PHE A 154 -0.23 13.62 18.01
N THR A 155 -0.90 12.66 18.66
CA THR A 155 -1.40 11.43 18.01
C THR A 155 -2.82 11.55 17.50
N ALA A 156 -3.58 12.57 17.92
CA ALA A 156 -4.87 12.92 17.38
C ALA A 156 -4.66 13.19 15.89
N ASP A 157 -5.23 12.29 15.10
CA ASP A 157 -5.18 12.18 13.65
C ASP A 157 -5.06 13.57 13.02
N ARG A 158 -3.82 13.97 12.67
CA ARG A 158 -3.60 15.21 11.90
C ARG A 158 -4.28 14.97 10.58
N THR A 159 -5.52 15.45 10.46
CA THR A 159 -6.30 15.36 9.24
C THR A 159 -5.49 16.06 8.16
N ILE A 160 -4.98 15.29 7.21
CA ILE A 160 -4.15 15.82 6.15
C ILE A 160 -5.05 16.69 5.28
N ASP A 161 -4.75 17.99 5.26
CA ASP A 161 -5.51 18.98 4.53
C ASP A 161 -4.87 19.18 3.16
N TYR A 162 -5.46 18.56 2.13
CA TYR A 162 -5.00 18.75 0.77
C TYR A 162 -5.27 20.18 0.32
N LYS A 163 -4.23 20.83 -0.21
CA LYS A 163 -4.36 22.07 -0.95
C LYS A 163 -4.67 21.73 -2.40
N TYR A 164 -5.62 22.47 -2.98
CA TYR A 164 -5.98 22.30 -4.37
C TYR A 164 -6.27 23.62 -5.07
N LYS A 165 -6.08 23.64 -6.39
CA LYS A 165 -6.46 24.76 -7.26
C LYS A 165 -6.91 24.22 -8.62
N LEU A 166 -8.00 24.79 -9.13
CA LEU A 166 -8.48 24.51 -10.47
C LEU A 166 -8.13 25.69 -11.40
N ILE A 167 -7.66 25.39 -12.59
CA ILE A 167 -7.38 26.36 -13.65
C ILE A 167 -7.99 25.86 -14.96
N ASN A 168 -8.83 26.68 -15.57
CA ASN A 168 -9.29 26.46 -16.94
C ASN A 168 -8.49 27.34 -17.90
N ASP A 169 -8.19 26.84 -19.08
CA ASP A 169 -7.54 27.62 -20.13
C ASP A 169 -8.49 27.94 -21.31
N LYS A 170 -7.97 28.66 -22.32
CA LYS A 170 -8.73 29.07 -23.50
C LYS A 170 -9.00 27.91 -24.49
N LYS A 171 -8.34 26.77 -24.32
CA LYS A 171 -8.42 25.58 -25.20
C LYS A 171 -9.33 24.50 -24.62
N ASN A 172 -10.20 24.87 -23.68
CA ASN A 172 -11.08 23.97 -22.95
C ASN A 172 -10.32 22.89 -22.15
N ASN A 173 -9.08 23.17 -21.75
CA ASN A 173 -8.37 22.34 -20.80
C ASN A 173 -8.77 22.73 -19.37
N THR A 174 -8.85 21.72 -18.49
CA THR A 174 -9.11 21.88 -17.06
C THR A 174 -7.99 21.21 -16.29
N PHE A 175 -7.23 21.99 -15.52
CA PHE A 175 -6.11 21.52 -14.70
C PHE A 175 -6.49 21.59 -13.22
N ILE A 176 -6.26 20.50 -12.48
CA ILE A 176 -6.49 20.40 -11.04
C ILE A 176 -5.16 20.08 -10.38
N PHE A 177 -4.66 21.03 -9.59
CA PHE A 177 -3.41 20.90 -8.83
C PHE A 177 -3.72 20.47 -7.41
N LEU A 178 -2.97 19.50 -6.88
CA LEU A 178 -3.19 18.91 -5.57
C LEU A 178 -1.85 18.67 -4.84
N SER A 179 -1.77 19.02 -3.56
CA SER A 179 -0.67 18.56 -2.71
C SER A 179 -1.05 18.56 -1.23
N MET A 180 -0.36 17.73 -0.45
CA MET A 180 -0.49 17.65 1.00
C MET A 180 0.38 18.69 1.74
N LYS A 181 1.45 19.17 1.10
CA LYS A 181 2.41 20.12 1.69
C LYS A 181 2.29 21.47 1.01
N GLN A 182 2.36 22.55 1.79
CA GLN A 182 2.25 23.91 1.27
C GLN A 182 3.41 24.21 0.30
N ASP A 183 4.65 23.86 0.66
CA ASP A 183 5.82 24.08 -0.18
C ASP A 183 5.73 23.34 -1.52
N ASP A 184 5.22 22.10 -1.51
CA ASP A 184 4.98 21.32 -2.72
C ASP A 184 3.87 21.93 -3.57
N PHE A 185 2.80 22.44 -2.94
CA PHE A 185 1.72 23.10 -3.65
C PHE A 185 2.18 24.39 -4.33
N ASP A 186 2.95 25.22 -3.63
CA ASP A 186 3.49 26.47 -4.16
C ASP A 186 4.50 26.21 -5.29
N SER A 187 5.39 25.22 -5.10
CA SER A 187 6.29 24.73 -6.14
C SER A 187 5.52 24.24 -7.37
N LEU A 188 4.48 23.43 -7.16
CA LEU A 188 3.64 22.91 -8.24
C LEU A 188 3.03 24.07 -9.04
N LEU A 189 2.43 25.07 -8.38
CA LEU A 189 1.86 26.23 -9.06
C LEU A 189 2.91 27.04 -9.83
N GLN A 190 4.12 27.18 -9.31
CA GLN A 190 5.21 27.87 -10.03
C GLN A 190 5.68 27.09 -11.25
N THR A 191 5.94 25.78 -11.10
CA THR A 191 6.38 24.89 -12.17
C THR A 191 5.36 24.82 -13.30
N THR A 192 4.07 24.92 -12.99
CA THR A 192 3.00 24.82 -13.99
C THR A 192 2.89 26.00 -14.93
N ALA A 193 3.27 27.19 -14.49
CA ALA A 193 3.39 28.34 -15.37
C ALA A 193 4.48 28.15 -16.45
N LEU A 194 5.47 27.29 -16.18
CA LEU A 194 6.65 27.11 -17.02
C LEU A 194 6.59 25.83 -17.87
N PHE A 195 6.12 24.71 -17.31
CA PHE A 195 6.25 23.39 -17.94
C PHE A 195 4.90 22.72 -18.25
N PHE A 196 3.87 22.92 -17.41
CA PHE A 196 2.59 22.20 -17.54
C PHE A 196 1.53 22.90 -18.38
N LYS A 197 1.90 23.92 -19.16
CA LYS A 197 1.03 24.49 -20.21
C LYS A 197 1.57 24.09 -21.58
N PRO A 198 1.34 22.84 -22.04
CA PRO A 198 1.76 22.46 -23.38
C PRO A 198 1.03 23.32 -24.40
N THR A 199 1.74 23.72 -25.45
CA THR A 199 1.15 24.45 -26.57
C THR A 199 0.15 23.62 -27.36
N ASN A 200 0.14 22.29 -27.24
CA ASN A 200 -0.63 21.40 -28.12
C ASN A 200 -1.83 20.69 -27.48
N LEU A 201 -1.99 20.71 -26.15
CA LEU A 201 -3.16 20.08 -25.51
C LEU A 201 -4.42 20.89 -25.75
N THR A 202 -5.50 20.20 -26.11
CA THR A 202 -6.84 20.77 -26.27
C THR A 202 -7.86 19.82 -25.64
N ASN A 203 -8.96 20.37 -25.11
CA ASN A 203 -10.03 19.60 -24.50
C ASN A 203 -9.52 18.57 -23.47
N THR A 204 -8.51 18.87 -22.67
CA THR A 204 -7.89 17.90 -21.74
C THR A 204 -8.34 18.16 -20.31
N LEU A 205 -8.75 17.12 -19.59
CA LEU A 205 -8.89 17.16 -18.14
C LEU A 205 -7.63 16.55 -17.52
N MET A 206 -6.96 17.29 -16.64
CA MET A 206 -5.69 16.88 -16.07
C MET A 206 -5.64 17.15 -14.57
N PHE A 207 -5.33 16.12 -13.79
CA PHE A 207 -5.05 16.17 -12.36
C PHE A 207 -3.55 16.05 -12.16
N ILE A 208 -2.97 16.91 -11.34
CA ILE A 208 -1.54 16.96 -11.10
C ILE A 208 -1.31 17.00 -9.59
N HIS A 209 -0.57 16.03 -9.10
CA HIS A 209 -0.24 15.86 -7.70
C HIS A 209 1.28 15.88 -7.51
N LYS A 210 1.74 16.60 -6.49
CA LYS A 210 3.14 16.60 -6.06
C LYS A 210 3.25 16.20 -4.60
N LEU A 211 4.17 15.29 -4.30
CA LEU A 211 4.58 14.94 -2.95
C LEU A 211 6.10 14.75 -2.93
N ASP A 212 6.80 15.61 -2.18
CA ASP A 212 8.27 15.60 -2.16
C ASP A 212 8.85 15.70 -3.58
N GLU A 213 9.74 14.80 -3.98
CA GLU A 213 10.38 14.80 -5.31
C GLU A 213 9.54 14.11 -6.40
N GLU A 214 8.33 13.66 -6.05
CA GLU A 214 7.49 12.85 -6.93
C GLU A 214 6.29 13.63 -7.45
N PHE A 215 6.04 13.46 -8.73
CA PHE A 215 4.88 13.94 -9.44
C PHE A 215 4.03 12.75 -9.85
N SER A 216 2.72 12.96 -9.82
CA SER A 216 1.76 12.05 -10.44
C SER A 216 0.73 12.87 -11.19
N ILE A 217 0.47 12.50 -12.44
CA ILE A 217 -0.50 13.13 -13.31
C ILE A 217 -1.53 12.10 -13.72
N ALA A 218 -2.80 12.48 -13.73
CA ALA A 218 -3.83 11.74 -14.45
C ALA A 218 -4.47 12.66 -15.48
N LEU A 219 -4.67 12.17 -16.69
CA LEU A 219 -5.26 12.94 -17.79
C LEU A 219 -6.23 12.11 -18.62
N CYS A 220 -7.15 12.80 -19.28
CA CYS A 220 -8.05 12.25 -20.30
C CYS A 220 -8.46 13.37 -21.27
N THR A 221 -8.91 12.99 -22.46
CA THR A 221 -9.62 13.90 -23.36
C THR A 221 -11.06 14.08 -22.87
N LYS A 222 -11.51 15.33 -22.79
CA LYS A 222 -12.88 15.73 -22.46
C LYS A 222 -13.78 15.48 -23.67
N THR A 223 -14.93 14.92 -23.38
CA THR A 223 -16.09 14.79 -24.25
C THR A 223 -17.26 15.56 -23.61
N PRO A 224 -18.36 15.81 -24.33
CA PRO A 224 -19.56 16.42 -23.76
C PRO A 224 -20.12 15.70 -22.51
N ASN A 225 -19.81 14.40 -22.37
CA ASN A 225 -20.37 13.52 -21.33
C ASN A 225 -19.35 13.14 -20.23
N GLY A 226 -18.11 13.63 -20.29
CA GLY A 226 -17.05 13.23 -19.34
C GLY A 226 -15.69 12.99 -20.02
N CYS A 227 -14.84 12.20 -19.38
CA CYS A 227 -13.59 11.70 -19.96
C CYS A 227 -13.84 10.63 -21.03
N ASP A 228 -13.11 10.70 -22.13
CA ASP A 228 -12.91 9.55 -23.02
C ASP A 228 -12.03 8.51 -22.32
N ILE A 229 -12.59 7.32 -22.11
CA ILE A 229 -11.97 6.21 -21.36
C ILE A 229 -10.70 5.72 -22.08
N ASP A 230 -10.69 5.74 -23.42
CA ASP A 230 -9.56 5.22 -24.20
C ASP A 230 -8.34 6.15 -24.16
N THR A 231 -8.52 7.38 -23.69
CA THR A 231 -7.46 8.39 -23.52
C THR A 231 -7.07 8.61 -22.06
N ALA A 232 -7.65 7.83 -21.14
CA ALA A 232 -7.43 7.99 -19.70
C ALA A 232 -6.10 7.35 -19.28
N HIS A 233 -5.13 8.18 -18.91
CA HIS A 233 -3.80 7.74 -18.48
C HIS A 233 -3.42 8.33 -17.13
N ALA A 234 -2.67 7.56 -16.34
CA ALA A 234 -2.02 8.01 -15.11
C ALA A 234 -0.52 7.76 -15.23
N ILE A 235 0.28 8.73 -14.81
CA ILE A 235 1.74 8.75 -14.98
C ILE A 235 2.37 9.25 -13.69
N SER A 236 3.31 8.49 -13.14
CA SER A 236 4.13 8.89 -12.00
C SER A 236 5.60 9.04 -12.41
N PHE A 237 6.27 10.08 -11.93
CA PHE A 237 7.65 10.40 -12.30
C PHE A 237 8.32 11.30 -11.26
N LYS A 238 9.65 11.42 -11.31
CA LYS A 238 10.41 12.32 -10.44
C LYS A 238 10.53 13.71 -11.04
N HIS A 239 10.76 14.73 -10.22
CA HIS A 239 10.96 16.11 -10.68
C HIS A 239 12.00 16.24 -11.81
N SER A 240 13.08 15.45 -11.76
CA SER A 240 14.13 15.41 -12.79
C SER A 240 13.64 15.05 -14.19
N GLU A 241 12.53 14.32 -14.29
CA GLU A 241 11.95 13.85 -15.56
C GLU A 241 10.94 14.83 -16.16
N LEU A 242 10.71 15.97 -15.51
CA LEU A 242 9.65 16.90 -15.91
C LEU A 242 9.81 17.42 -17.36
N ASN A 243 11.04 17.68 -17.79
CA ASN A 243 11.33 18.11 -19.16
C ASN A 243 11.11 16.96 -20.15
N THR A 244 11.52 15.75 -19.76
CA THR A 244 11.41 14.54 -20.56
C THR A 244 9.96 14.16 -20.79
N LEU A 245 9.11 14.32 -19.76
CA LEU A 245 7.70 13.95 -19.78
C LEU A 245 7.01 14.47 -21.04
N TRP A 246 7.06 15.78 -21.29
CA TRP A 246 6.32 16.40 -22.39
C TRP A 246 6.84 16.01 -23.76
N GLN A 247 8.15 15.81 -23.88
CA GLN A 247 8.75 15.37 -25.14
C GLN A 247 8.28 13.97 -25.53
N LEU A 248 8.09 13.11 -24.53
CA LEU A 248 7.69 11.73 -24.76
C LEU A 248 6.18 11.54 -24.76
N LEU A 249 5.42 12.36 -24.03
CA LEU A 249 3.98 12.18 -23.80
C LEU A 249 3.19 12.12 -25.12
N ASP A 250 3.38 13.13 -25.98
CA ASP A 250 2.64 13.26 -27.24
C ASP A 250 2.92 12.09 -28.19
N GLN A 251 4.12 11.53 -28.16
CA GLN A 251 4.51 10.41 -29.01
C GLN A 251 4.09 9.06 -28.41
N TYR A 252 4.16 8.93 -27.09
CA TYR A 252 3.98 7.67 -26.39
C TYR A 252 2.51 7.33 -26.17
N LEU A 253 1.69 8.26 -25.67
CA LEU A 253 0.30 7.98 -25.33
C LEU A 253 -0.51 7.37 -26.49
N PRO A 254 -0.41 7.85 -27.75
CA PRO A 254 -1.15 7.25 -28.87
C PRO A 254 -0.75 5.80 -29.20
N GLN A 255 0.41 5.34 -28.74
CA GLN A 255 0.90 3.98 -28.97
C GLN A 255 0.44 2.99 -27.90
N ILE A 256 -0.06 3.49 -26.77
CA ILE A 256 -0.52 2.65 -25.68
C ILE A 256 -1.93 2.16 -26.01
N PRO A 257 -2.17 0.84 -26.10
CA PRO A 257 -3.52 0.34 -26.27
C PRO A 257 -4.39 0.71 -25.07
N PRO A 258 -5.69 0.97 -25.25
CA PRO A 258 -6.59 1.24 -24.15
C PRO A 258 -6.59 0.05 -23.18
N LEU A 259 -6.81 0.33 -21.89
CA LEU A 259 -6.71 -0.68 -20.82
C LEU A 259 -7.60 -1.92 -21.06
N ALA A 260 -8.74 -1.70 -21.70
CA ALA A 260 -9.67 -2.76 -22.09
C ALA A 260 -9.05 -3.76 -23.09
N ALA A 261 -8.14 -3.31 -23.96
CA ALA A 261 -7.50 -4.09 -25.02
C ALA A 261 -6.22 -4.82 -24.57
N MET A 262 -5.77 -4.63 -23.32
CA MET A 262 -4.55 -5.29 -22.82
C MET A 262 -4.79 -6.76 -22.45
N ASN A 263 -4.10 -7.65 -23.16
CA ASN A 263 -4.16 -9.10 -22.96
C ASN A 263 -3.29 -9.54 -21.76
N VAL A 264 -3.91 -10.19 -20.78
CA VAL A 264 -3.23 -10.88 -19.68
C VAL A 264 -3.16 -12.37 -20.00
N LEU A 265 -2.01 -13.01 -19.71
CA LEU A 265 -1.72 -14.43 -20.01
C LEU A 265 -2.79 -15.44 -19.55
N LYS A 266 -3.62 -15.04 -18.56
CA LYS A 266 -4.81 -15.78 -18.14
C LYS A 266 -5.93 -14.79 -17.90
N ASP A 267 -6.66 -14.46 -18.96
CA ASP A 267 -7.92 -13.75 -18.81
C ASP A 267 -8.96 -14.73 -18.30
N ASN A 268 -9.08 -14.84 -16.97
CA ASN A 268 -10.11 -15.67 -16.35
C ASN A 268 -11.45 -14.92 -16.48
N THR A 269 -12.09 -15.05 -17.64
CA THR A 269 -13.40 -14.47 -17.98
C THR A 269 -14.54 -14.86 -17.03
N ASN A 270 -14.31 -15.82 -16.13
CA ASN A 270 -15.25 -16.26 -15.10
C ASN A 270 -15.10 -15.53 -13.73
N LEU A 271 -14.16 -14.59 -13.58
CA LEU A 271 -14.03 -13.80 -12.35
C LEU A 271 -15.02 -12.62 -12.36
N GLN A 272 -16.09 -12.73 -11.58
CA GLN A 272 -17.24 -11.82 -11.63
C GLN A 272 -17.02 -10.44 -10.97
N SER A 273 -15.91 -10.20 -10.24
CA SER A 273 -15.72 -8.96 -9.47
C SER A 273 -14.28 -8.43 -9.58
N GLY A 274 -13.85 -8.12 -10.81
CA GLY A 274 -12.52 -7.59 -11.11
C GLY A 274 -12.57 -6.20 -11.76
N VAL A 275 -11.64 -5.32 -11.40
CA VAL A 275 -11.44 -4.01 -12.06
C VAL A 275 -9.96 -3.86 -12.40
N LYS A 276 -9.66 -3.40 -13.61
CA LYS A 276 -8.28 -3.14 -14.02
C LYS A 276 -7.91 -1.70 -13.64
N SER A 277 -6.72 -1.51 -13.11
CA SER A 277 -6.11 -0.19 -12.99
C SER A 277 -4.76 -0.15 -13.68
N TYR A 278 -4.36 1.05 -14.06
CA TYR A 278 -3.19 1.27 -14.88
C TYR A 278 -2.42 2.49 -14.40
N ASN A 279 -1.09 2.35 -14.30
CA ASN A 279 -0.18 3.45 -14.06
C ASN A 279 1.08 3.28 -14.94
N ILE A 280 1.59 4.40 -15.43
CA ILE A 280 2.84 4.50 -16.19
C ILE A 280 3.88 5.12 -15.27
N PHE A 281 5.08 4.56 -15.23
CA PHE A 281 6.22 5.19 -14.59
C PHE A 281 7.16 5.75 -15.65
N LEU A 282 7.52 7.02 -15.56
CA LEU A 282 8.59 7.62 -16.38
C LEU A 282 9.87 7.67 -15.55
N GLU A 283 10.87 6.92 -16.00
CA GLU A 283 12.12 6.72 -15.28
C GLU A 283 13.28 6.57 -16.26
N ASP A 284 14.35 7.33 -16.05
CA ASP A 284 15.55 7.29 -16.90
C ASP A 284 15.23 7.52 -18.39
N GLY A 285 14.21 8.35 -18.65
CA GLY A 285 13.71 8.63 -20.00
C GLY A 285 12.97 7.49 -20.72
N ASP A 286 12.58 6.43 -20.01
CA ASP A 286 11.76 5.33 -20.55
C ASP A 286 10.43 5.23 -19.78
N PHE A 287 9.38 4.80 -20.48
CA PHE A 287 8.06 4.57 -19.89
C PHE A 287 7.88 3.09 -19.57
N ASN A 288 7.68 2.80 -18.29
CA ASN A 288 7.38 1.46 -17.79
C ASN A 288 5.90 1.35 -17.43
N THR A 289 5.20 0.39 -18.03
CA THR A 289 3.78 0.17 -17.77
C THR A 289 3.56 -0.83 -16.64
N ASN A 290 2.66 -0.49 -15.73
CA ASN A 290 2.21 -1.40 -14.68
C ASN A 290 0.69 -1.56 -14.74
N LEU A 291 0.27 -2.78 -15.02
CA LEU A 291 -1.14 -3.18 -15.07
C LEU A 291 -1.50 -3.88 -13.77
N SER A 292 -2.53 -3.42 -13.07
CA SER A 292 -3.04 -4.09 -11.88
C SER A 292 -4.47 -4.58 -12.10
N HIS A 293 -4.76 -5.82 -11.72
CA HIS A 293 -6.12 -6.34 -11.69
C HIS A 293 -6.57 -6.48 -10.23
N HIS A 294 -7.57 -5.72 -9.83
CA HIS A 294 -8.10 -5.65 -8.49
C HIS A 294 -9.38 -6.46 -8.35
N PHE A 295 -9.42 -7.34 -7.37
CA PHE A 295 -10.58 -8.09 -6.93
C PHE A 295 -11.01 -7.55 -5.58
N VAL A 296 -12.28 -7.20 -5.45
CA VAL A 296 -12.82 -6.69 -4.20
C VAL A 296 -14.02 -7.53 -3.77
N ASN A 297 -14.14 -7.70 -2.46
CA ASN A 297 -15.28 -8.35 -1.85
C ASN A 297 -15.76 -7.53 -0.67
N GLN A 298 -17.03 -7.15 -0.69
CA GLN A 298 -17.63 -6.38 0.40
C GLN A 298 -17.91 -7.31 1.59
N VAL A 299 -17.44 -6.93 2.78
CA VAL A 299 -17.69 -7.66 4.03
C VAL A 299 -18.88 -7.05 4.77
N ASN A 300 -18.98 -5.73 4.75
CA ASN A 300 -20.08 -4.94 5.31
C ASN A 300 -20.13 -3.56 4.61
N ASP A 301 -21.06 -2.70 5.03
CA ASP A 301 -21.33 -1.39 4.40
C ASP A 301 -20.12 -0.44 4.30
N SER A 302 -19.09 -0.64 5.12
CA SER A 302 -17.91 0.22 5.12
C SER A 302 -16.60 -0.53 4.93
N THR A 303 -16.62 -1.84 4.69
CA THR A 303 -15.41 -2.67 4.69
C THR A 303 -15.37 -3.59 3.48
N TRP A 304 -14.25 -3.55 2.77
CA TRP A 304 -13.93 -4.43 1.64
C TRP A 304 -12.63 -5.17 1.90
N LEU A 305 -12.59 -6.43 1.49
CA LEU A 305 -11.34 -7.14 1.26
C LEU A 305 -10.93 -6.91 -0.18
N PHE A 306 -9.65 -6.66 -0.43
CA PHE A 306 -9.13 -6.52 -1.77
C PHE A 306 -7.91 -7.39 -2.00
N THR A 307 -7.79 -7.90 -3.21
CA THR A 307 -6.58 -8.56 -3.73
C THR A 307 -6.26 -7.92 -5.07
N SER A 308 -5.00 -7.58 -5.30
CA SER A 308 -4.52 -7.01 -6.56
C SER A 308 -3.42 -7.91 -7.11
N ILE A 309 -3.51 -8.21 -8.40
CA ILE A 309 -2.47 -8.89 -9.16
C ILE A 309 -1.80 -7.83 -10.02
N ASN A 310 -0.51 -7.62 -9.85
CA ASN A 310 0.25 -6.70 -10.68
C ASN A 310 0.94 -7.48 -11.81
N TYR A 311 0.83 -6.96 -13.02
CA TYR A 311 1.34 -7.57 -14.23
C TYR A 311 2.35 -6.66 -14.91
N ARG A 312 3.26 -7.30 -15.66
CA ARG A 312 4.23 -6.61 -16.49
C ARG A 312 4.27 -7.15 -17.90
N PRO A 313 4.53 -6.27 -18.89
CA PRO A 313 4.81 -6.74 -20.22
C PRO A 313 6.09 -7.57 -20.24
N ASN A 314 6.10 -8.60 -21.08
CA ASN A 314 7.32 -9.22 -21.56
C ASN A 314 8.09 -8.29 -22.52
N SER A 315 9.28 -8.70 -22.96
CA SER A 315 10.21 -7.85 -23.72
C SER A 315 9.66 -7.32 -25.04
N ASN A 316 8.72 -8.04 -25.68
CA ASN A 316 8.03 -7.63 -26.91
C ASN A 316 6.65 -7.00 -26.65
N GLN A 317 6.29 -6.75 -25.39
CA GLN A 317 5.01 -6.17 -24.94
C GLN A 317 3.76 -6.91 -25.46
N SER A 318 3.90 -8.16 -25.90
CA SER A 318 2.79 -8.93 -26.46
C SER A 318 1.85 -9.47 -25.38
N GLU A 319 2.37 -9.67 -24.15
CA GLU A 319 1.63 -10.29 -23.06
C GLU A 319 1.98 -9.68 -21.70
N TYR A 320 0.96 -9.50 -20.86
CA TYR A 320 1.12 -9.10 -19.46
C TYR A 320 1.21 -10.32 -18.55
N ILE A 321 2.36 -10.47 -17.88
CA ILE A 321 2.70 -11.58 -17.00
C ILE A 321 2.55 -11.17 -15.53
N ALA A 322 1.87 -11.98 -14.73
CA ALA A 322 1.71 -11.72 -13.29
C ALA A 322 3.07 -11.74 -12.57
N THR A 323 3.39 -10.66 -11.86
CA THR A 323 4.69 -10.50 -11.18
C THR A 323 4.57 -10.40 -9.67
N SER A 324 3.51 -9.79 -9.14
CA SER A 324 3.24 -9.74 -7.71
C SER A 324 1.76 -9.81 -7.39
N PHE A 325 1.45 -10.24 -6.16
CA PHE A 325 0.14 -10.15 -5.55
C PHE A 325 0.23 -9.29 -4.30
N ARG A 326 -0.80 -8.50 -4.06
CA ARG A 326 -0.98 -7.75 -2.82
C ARG A 326 -2.42 -7.79 -2.38
N GLY A 327 -2.68 -7.57 -1.10
CA GLY A 327 -4.03 -7.49 -0.61
C GLY A 327 -4.13 -7.18 0.86
N GLY A 328 -5.36 -6.93 1.27
CA GLY A 328 -5.70 -6.53 2.61
C GLY A 328 -7.13 -6.05 2.69
N ARG A 329 -7.37 -5.10 3.58
CA ARG A 329 -8.71 -4.55 3.80
C ARG A 329 -8.75 -3.05 3.58
N ALA A 330 -9.87 -2.59 3.06
CA ALA A 330 -10.18 -1.20 2.81
C ALA A 330 -11.41 -0.82 3.65
N ILE A 331 -11.30 0.28 4.41
CA ILE A 331 -12.39 0.82 5.22
C ILE A 331 -12.77 2.19 4.68
N MET A 332 -13.98 2.32 4.14
CA MET A 332 -14.52 3.60 3.70
C MET A 332 -14.86 4.47 4.90
N LYS A 333 -14.44 5.74 4.85
CA LYS A 333 -14.82 6.73 5.85
C LYS A 333 -16.07 7.48 5.37
N PRO A 334 -17.13 7.55 6.21
CA PRO A 334 -18.37 8.22 5.83
C PRO A 334 -18.21 9.74 5.64
N GLN A 335 -17.19 10.34 6.26
CA GLN A 335 -16.86 11.75 6.07
C GLN A 335 -15.69 11.88 5.08
N SER A 336 -16.02 12.22 3.84
CA SER A 336 -15.02 12.72 2.88
C SER A 336 -14.81 14.23 3.08
N LYS A 337 -13.56 14.66 2.94
CA LYS A 337 -13.16 16.07 2.93
C LYS A 337 -12.83 16.46 1.49
N LEU A 338 -13.22 17.67 1.11
CA LEU A 338 -12.90 18.25 -0.19
C LEU A 338 -11.40 18.24 -0.46
N PRO A 339 -10.97 18.05 -1.73
CA PRO A 339 -11.77 17.95 -2.95
C PRO A 339 -12.29 16.52 -3.26
N PHE A 340 -12.17 15.60 -2.30
CA PHE A 340 -12.43 14.19 -2.52
C PHE A 340 -13.91 13.84 -2.40
N LEU A 341 -14.35 12.86 -3.20
CA LEU A 341 -15.67 12.25 -3.16
C LEU A 341 -15.77 11.25 -2.00
N ILE A 342 -14.74 10.41 -1.89
CA ILE A 342 -14.67 9.30 -0.95
C ILE A 342 -13.25 9.21 -0.42
N THR A 343 -13.11 8.90 0.87
CA THR A 343 -11.83 8.55 1.48
C THR A 343 -11.90 7.12 2.00
N VAL A 344 -10.89 6.33 1.66
CA VAL A 344 -10.73 4.94 2.08
C VAL A 344 -9.42 4.82 2.85
N ILE A 345 -9.46 4.15 4.00
CA ILE A 345 -8.26 3.73 4.72
C ILE A 345 -7.96 2.28 4.36
N ASN A 346 -6.81 2.06 3.75
CA ASN A 346 -6.32 0.75 3.38
C ASN A 346 -5.40 0.22 4.47
N TYR A 347 -5.52 -1.05 4.78
CA TYR A 347 -4.63 -1.81 5.66
C TYR A 347 -3.98 -2.90 4.82
N PRO A 348 -2.72 -2.73 4.40
CA PRO A 348 -1.93 -3.79 3.81
C PRO A 348 -1.87 -5.01 4.74
N GLU A 349 -2.15 -6.20 4.22
CA GLU A 349 -2.02 -7.44 4.99
C GLU A 349 -0.99 -8.40 4.39
N TYR A 350 -0.81 -8.36 3.07
CA TYR A 350 0.18 -9.19 2.40
C TYR A 350 0.66 -8.62 1.06
N PHE A 351 1.92 -8.91 0.73
CA PHE A 351 2.55 -8.66 -0.55
C PHE A 351 3.49 -9.82 -0.89
N TYR A 352 3.42 -10.34 -2.12
CA TYR A 352 4.20 -11.47 -2.59
C TYR A 352 4.66 -11.27 -4.03
N TRP A 353 5.93 -11.58 -4.32
CA TRP A 353 6.40 -11.78 -5.68
C TRP A 353 6.01 -13.18 -6.17
N VAL A 354 5.50 -13.28 -7.40
CA VAL A 354 5.04 -14.55 -8.02
C VAL A 354 6.17 -15.29 -8.68
N LEU A 355 7.12 -14.54 -9.23
CA LEU A 355 8.22 -15.05 -10.04
C LEU A 355 9.54 -14.77 -9.35
N SER A 356 10.42 -15.77 -9.37
CA SER A 356 11.81 -15.60 -8.97
C SER A 356 12.54 -14.64 -9.94
N PRO A 357 13.65 -13.99 -9.52
CA PRO A 357 14.44 -13.16 -10.44
C PRO A 357 14.90 -13.90 -11.71
N SER A 358 15.23 -15.19 -11.59
CA SER A 358 15.66 -16.01 -12.74
C SER A 358 14.51 -16.32 -13.69
N ASP A 359 13.30 -16.57 -13.18
CA ASP A 359 12.12 -16.79 -14.02
C ASP A 359 11.68 -15.51 -14.73
N LYS A 360 11.76 -14.35 -14.05
CA LYS A 360 11.51 -13.04 -14.68
C LYS A 360 12.44 -12.81 -15.87
N ALA A 361 13.73 -13.09 -15.70
CA ALA A 361 14.72 -12.95 -16.78
C ALA A 361 14.42 -13.88 -17.97
N LYS A 362 14.06 -15.15 -17.72
CA LYS A 362 13.68 -16.10 -18.78
C LYS A 362 12.44 -15.66 -19.57
N LEU A 363 11.50 -15.01 -18.90
CA LEU A 363 10.26 -14.49 -19.48
C LEU A 363 10.42 -13.10 -20.11
N GLY A 364 11.64 -12.54 -20.13
CA GLY A 364 11.91 -11.21 -20.68
C GLY A 364 11.25 -10.07 -19.89
N ILE A 365 10.92 -10.28 -18.62
CA ILE A 365 10.27 -9.28 -17.78
C ILE A 365 11.34 -8.38 -17.15
N LYS A 366 11.27 -7.09 -17.43
CA LYS A 366 12.16 -6.10 -16.79
C LYS A 366 11.91 -6.03 -15.26
N PRO A 367 12.95 -5.90 -14.44
CA PRO A 367 12.81 -5.65 -13.00
C PRO A 367 12.16 -4.28 -12.75
N PRO A 368 11.63 -4.03 -11.54
CA PRO A 368 11.02 -2.74 -11.23
C PRO A 368 12.05 -1.64 -11.22
N GLY A 369 11.69 -0.52 -11.85
CA GLY A 369 12.44 0.71 -11.71
C GLY A 369 12.30 1.29 -10.29
N PRO A 370 13.06 2.36 -9.98
CA PRO A 370 13.15 2.90 -8.63
C PRO A 370 11.81 3.39 -8.04
N LEU A 371 10.96 4.05 -8.83
CA LEU A 371 9.68 4.61 -8.43
C LEU A 371 8.63 3.52 -8.21
N GLU A 372 8.59 2.52 -9.09
CA GLU A 372 7.72 1.35 -8.85
C GLU A 372 8.21 0.55 -7.62
N SER A 373 9.53 0.40 -7.45
CA SER A 373 10.10 -0.25 -6.27
C SER A 373 9.71 0.49 -5.00
N LEU A 374 9.83 1.83 -4.98
CA LEU A 374 9.40 2.66 -3.86
C LEU A 374 7.92 2.47 -3.54
N THR A 375 7.09 2.40 -4.58
CA THR A 375 5.66 2.18 -4.47
C THR A 375 5.33 0.81 -3.84
N ASN A 376 6.05 -0.24 -4.26
CA ASN A 376 5.96 -1.57 -3.67
C ASN A 376 6.43 -1.57 -2.21
N ASP A 377 7.57 -0.95 -1.92
CA ASP A 377 8.16 -0.86 -0.58
C ASP A 377 7.24 -0.10 0.38
N PHE A 378 6.63 1.01 -0.08
CA PHE A 378 5.64 1.76 0.69
C PHE A 378 4.51 0.86 1.17
N TYR A 379 3.95 0.03 0.29
CA TYR A 379 2.86 -0.89 0.67
C TYR A 379 3.28 -1.93 1.70
N VAL A 380 4.54 -2.37 1.65
CA VAL A 380 5.06 -3.37 2.59
C VAL A 380 5.39 -2.74 3.94
N ASP A 381 5.82 -1.48 3.97
CA ASP A 381 6.37 -0.84 5.16
C ASP A 381 5.32 -0.06 5.98
N VAL A 382 4.16 0.27 5.40
CA VAL A 382 3.08 0.98 6.11
C VAL A 382 2.04 0.03 6.72
N SER A 383 1.55 0.36 7.91
CA SER A 383 0.45 -0.36 8.56
C SER A 383 -0.94 0.05 8.04
N GLN A 384 -1.05 1.27 7.53
CA GLN A 384 -2.22 1.79 6.84
C GLN A 384 -1.84 2.96 5.94
N TYR A 385 -2.64 3.23 4.91
CA TYR A 385 -2.52 4.41 4.04
C TYR A 385 -3.89 4.83 3.51
N LYS A 386 -4.05 6.10 3.11
CA LYS A 386 -5.31 6.60 2.57
C LYS A 386 -5.32 6.59 1.05
N SER A 387 -6.49 6.28 0.50
CA SER A 387 -6.83 6.48 -0.90
C SER A 387 -8.05 7.39 -1.01
N TYR A 388 -8.05 8.24 -2.02
CA TYR A 388 -9.04 9.26 -2.23
C TYR A 388 -9.64 9.11 -3.62
N LEU A 389 -10.96 9.07 -3.74
CA LEU A 389 -11.66 9.12 -5.01
C LEU A 389 -11.84 10.60 -5.40
N LEU A 390 -11.30 11.01 -6.55
CA LEU A 390 -11.36 12.41 -7.01
C LEU A 390 -12.40 12.62 -8.09
N PHE A 391 -12.52 11.65 -8.99
CA PHE A 391 -13.40 11.75 -10.16
C PHE A 391 -14.04 10.39 -10.41
N ARG A 392 -15.30 10.41 -10.83
CA ARG A 392 -16.04 9.22 -11.23
C ARG A 392 -17.00 9.57 -12.36
N GLN A 393 -17.17 8.63 -13.26
CA GLN A 393 -18.23 8.59 -14.27
C GLN A 393 -18.57 7.11 -14.51
N PRO A 394 -19.59 6.78 -15.33
CA PRO A 394 -19.81 5.40 -15.73
C PRO A 394 -18.53 4.75 -16.27
N HIS A 395 -18.18 3.58 -15.74
CA HIS A 395 -17.03 2.75 -16.11
C HIS A 395 -15.61 3.31 -15.84
N LEU A 396 -15.47 4.55 -15.37
CA LEU A 396 -14.16 5.17 -15.14
C LEU A 396 -14.11 5.93 -13.81
N GLN A 397 -13.09 5.64 -13.00
CA GLN A 397 -12.85 6.30 -11.71
C GLN A 397 -11.39 6.70 -11.55
N LEU A 398 -11.13 7.90 -11.03
CA LEU A 398 -9.80 8.37 -10.68
C LEU A 398 -9.59 8.31 -9.18
N TRP A 399 -8.56 7.58 -8.78
CA TRP A 399 -8.12 7.49 -7.40
C TRP A 399 -6.73 8.07 -7.22
N LEU A 400 -6.52 8.75 -6.10
CA LEU A 400 -5.21 9.16 -5.60
C LEU A 400 -4.89 8.32 -4.36
N SER A 401 -3.81 7.56 -4.39
CA SER A 401 -3.35 6.78 -3.24
C SER A 401 -2.05 7.35 -2.69
N GLU A 402 -1.97 7.48 -1.37
CA GLU A 402 -0.71 7.79 -0.69
C GLU A 402 0.37 6.77 -1.09
N GLY A 403 1.55 7.26 -1.48
CA GLY A 403 2.69 6.43 -1.93
C GLY A 403 2.56 5.76 -3.30
N TYR A 404 1.41 5.90 -3.98
CA TYR A 404 1.15 5.30 -5.30
C TYR A 404 0.82 6.35 -6.38
N GLY A 405 0.36 7.53 -5.97
CA GLY A 405 -0.10 8.56 -6.88
C GLY A 405 -1.46 8.23 -7.50
N PHE A 406 -1.71 8.81 -8.67
CA PHE A 406 -2.94 8.60 -9.42
C PHE A 406 -2.97 7.25 -10.12
N HIS A 407 -4.18 6.72 -10.26
CA HIS A 407 -4.47 5.53 -11.04
C HIS A 407 -5.93 5.57 -11.47
N TRP A 408 -6.16 5.26 -12.74
CA TRP A 408 -7.49 5.09 -13.29
C TRP A 408 -7.96 3.66 -13.08
N PHE A 409 -9.17 3.49 -12.58
CA PHE A 409 -9.87 2.21 -12.57
C PHE A 409 -10.87 2.19 -13.71
N ILE A 410 -10.75 1.18 -14.58
CA ILE A 410 -11.70 0.94 -15.67
C ILE A 410 -12.46 -0.35 -15.37
N LYS A 411 -13.78 -0.20 -15.32
CA LYS A 411 -14.70 -1.29 -15.01
C LYS A 411 -15.21 -1.94 -16.30
N ASN A 412 -14.66 -3.12 -16.61
CA ASN A 412 -15.21 -4.04 -17.59
C ASN A 412 -15.91 -5.20 -16.88
N GLY A 413 -17.22 -5.36 -17.04
CA GLY A 413 -17.98 -6.47 -16.46
C GLY A 413 -19.20 -6.06 -15.62
N SER A 414 -20.06 -7.04 -15.35
CA SER A 414 -21.49 -6.89 -15.01
C SER A 414 -21.84 -6.82 -13.52
N ASN A 415 -20.88 -6.90 -12.59
CA ASN A 415 -21.22 -6.91 -11.17
C ASN A 415 -21.21 -5.49 -10.59
N ASP A 416 -22.26 -4.75 -10.90
CA ASP A 416 -22.45 -3.39 -10.43
C ASP A 416 -22.44 -3.27 -8.91
N ASN A 417 -22.96 -4.29 -8.22
CA ASN A 417 -23.26 -4.23 -6.78
C ASN A 417 -22.06 -3.92 -5.87
N VAL A 418 -20.88 -4.52 -6.10
CA VAL A 418 -19.75 -4.35 -5.16
C VAL A 418 -19.15 -2.95 -5.21
N PHE A 419 -19.24 -2.29 -6.37
CA PHE A 419 -18.72 -0.93 -6.58
C PHE A 419 -19.82 0.14 -6.60
N ASN A 420 -21.09 -0.25 -6.58
CA ASN A 420 -22.22 0.69 -6.62
C ASN A 420 -22.17 1.69 -5.47
N GLN A 421 -21.67 1.31 -4.29
CA GLN A 421 -21.52 2.25 -3.17
C GLN A 421 -20.47 3.35 -3.47
N PHE A 422 -19.42 3.05 -4.22
CA PHE A 422 -18.47 4.06 -4.69
C PHE A 422 -19.06 4.96 -5.80
N ILE A 423 -20.03 4.44 -6.56
CA ILE A 423 -20.72 5.17 -7.64
C ILE A 423 -21.84 6.06 -7.10
N ARG A 424 -22.58 5.60 -6.08
CA ARG A 424 -23.79 6.25 -5.54
C ARG A 424 -23.53 7.12 -4.30
N GLY A 425 -22.28 7.25 -3.83
CA GLY A 425 -21.99 8.07 -2.65
C GLY A 425 -22.59 9.48 -2.77
N GLU A 426 -23.31 9.92 -1.74
CA GLU A 426 -24.20 11.11 -1.70
C GLU A 426 -23.48 12.46 -1.95
N LYS A 427 -22.16 12.48 -1.99
CA LYS A 427 -21.37 13.72 -2.17
C LYS A 427 -20.79 13.79 -3.57
N CYS A 428 -21.20 14.80 -4.34
CA CYS A 428 -20.47 15.27 -5.51
C CYS A 428 -19.23 16.06 -5.07
N SER A 429 -18.22 16.11 -5.94
CA SER A 429 -17.00 16.89 -5.66
C SER A 429 -17.37 18.35 -5.79
N GLU A 430 -16.82 19.21 -4.93
CA GLU A 430 -16.89 20.66 -5.17
C GLU A 430 -15.98 21.10 -6.32
N LEU A 431 -15.15 20.23 -6.90
CA LEU A 431 -14.43 20.57 -8.12
C LEU A 431 -15.48 20.85 -9.22
N PRO A 432 -15.67 22.12 -9.66
CA PRO A 432 -16.67 22.45 -10.65
C PRO A 432 -16.12 22.08 -12.04
N ILE A 433 -16.01 20.78 -12.31
CA ILE A 433 -15.59 20.29 -13.62
C ILE A 433 -16.81 20.37 -14.54
N ALA A 434 -16.86 21.44 -15.32
CA ALA A 434 -17.94 21.66 -16.28
C ALA A 434 -17.80 20.71 -17.49
N PHE A 435 -18.88 19.97 -17.74
CA PHE A 435 -19.15 19.22 -18.97
C PHE A 435 -20.50 19.69 -19.53
N ASP A 436 -20.69 19.56 -20.85
CA ASP A 436 -21.86 20.13 -21.54
C ASP A 436 -23.18 19.44 -21.11
N ASN A 437 -23.12 18.14 -20.78
CA ASN A 437 -24.23 17.39 -20.19
C ASN A 437 -23.88 17.04 -18.74
N ASN A 438 -24.62 17.61 -17.77
CA ASN A 438 -24.39 17.56 -16.31
C ASN A 438 -24.35 16.18 -15.62
N GLN A 439 -24.23 15.07 -16.35
CA GLN A 439 -24.31 13.71 -15.80
C GLN A 439 -22.95 13.17 -15.31
N THR A 440 -22.26 13.92 -14.44
CA THR A 440 -21.08 13.40 -13.70
C THR A 440 -21.44 12.82 -12.33
N CYS A 441 -22.65 13.08 -11.86
CA CYS A 441 -23.25 12.44 -10.70
C CYS A 441 -24.59 11.81 -11.11
N PRO A 442 -24.91 10.58 -10.65
CA PRO A 442 -26.26 10.07 -10.78
C PRO A 442 -27.21 11.01 -10.01
N GLU A 443 -28.29 11.44 -10.66
CA GLU A 443 -29.41 12.08 -9.98
C GLU A 443 -30.04 11.05 -9.04
N ASP A 444 -30.35 11.47 -7.80
CA ASP A 444 -31.12 10.63 -6.87
C ASP A 444 -32.47 10.27 -7.53
N PRO A 445 -32.94 9.01 -7.41
CA PRO A 445 -34.24 8.62 -7.90
C PRO A 445 -35.40 9.29 -7.14
#